data_AF-A0A958DDZ5-F1
#
_entry.id   AF-A0A958DDZ5-F1
#
_cell.length_a   1.000
_cell.length_b   1.000
_cell.length_c   1.000
_cell.angle_alpha   90.00
_cell.angle_beta   90.00
_cell.angle_gamma   90.00
#
_symmetry.space_group_name_H-M   'P 1'
#
loop_
_entity.id
_entity.type
_entity.pdbx_description
1 polymer ?
#
loop_
_entity_poly.entity_id
_entity_poly.type
_entity_poly.pdbx_seq_one_letter_code
_entity_poly.pdbx_strand_id
1 'polypeptide(L)'
;MNNLIPLPVSISEAGGTFTLTKETVIRVESSSDEMLAVGRYLAAALAAAVGIELPVEPLSGEPQPGSIVLSTADADPSLGQEGYEL
;
A
#
# COMPACT_ATOMS: atom_id res chain seq x y z
N MET A 1 17.36 -0.64 9.98
CA MET A 1 16.02 -1.24 9.87
C MET A 1 15.32 -1.32 11.25
N ASN A 2 15.45 -0.28 12.08
CA ASN A 2 15.14 -0.34 13.53
C ASN A 2 13.87 0.42 13.94
N ASN A 3 13.06 0.87 12.99
CA ASN A 3 11.92 1.75 13.24
C ASN A 3 10.56 1.07 12.96
N LEU A 4 10.55 -0.24 12.69
CA LEU A 4 9.31 -1.02 12.60
C LEU A 4 8.93 -1.53 13.99
N ILE A 5 7.80 -1.05 14.48
CA ILE A 5 7.30 -1.33 15.83
C ILE A 5 5.79 -1.62 15.72
N PRO A 6 5.31 -2.79 16.16
CA PRO A 6 6.09 -3.94 16.67
C PRO A 6 6.97 -4.57 15.56
N LEU A 7 7.93 -5.40 15.98
CA LEU A 7 8.77 -6.15 15.03
C LEU A 7 7.89 -7.13 14.23
N PRO A 8 7.98 -7.16 12.89
CA PRO A 8 7.23 -8.11 12.08
C PRO A 8 7.74 -9.54 12.28
N VAL A 9 6.92 -10.52 11.87
CA VAL A 9 7.29 -11.95 11.91
C VAL A 9 8.51 -12.24 11.04
N SER A 10 8.63 -11.56 9.90
CA SER A 10 9.75 -11.66 8.97
C SER A 10 10.01 -10.32 8.28
N ILE A 11 11.28 -10.04 7.99
CA ILE A 11 11.69 -8.93 7.12
C ILE A 11 12.97 -9.32 6.39
N SER A 12 13.01 -9.08 5.09
CA SER A 12 14.19 -9.29 4.26
C SER A 12 14.37 -8.11 3.31
N GLU A 13 15.57 -7.54 3.29
CA GLU A 13 15.90 -6.48 2.33
C GLU A 13 16.02 -7.07 0.92
N ALA A 14 15.28 -6.50 -0.02
CA ALA A 14 15.50 -6.72 -1.44
C ALA A 14 16.43 -5.64 -2.02
N GLY A 15 17.11 -5.97 -3.12
CA GLY A 15 17.85 -4.95 -3.87
C GLY A 15 16.88 -4.02 -4.61
N GLY A 16 17.16 -2.72 -4.58
CA GLY A 16 16.37 -1.70 -5.27
C GLY A 16 15.74 -0.68 -4.33
N THR A 17 14.95 0.23 -4.88
CA THR A 17 14.26 1.27 -4.11
C THR A 17 12.96 1.64 -4.81
N PHE A 18 11.89 1.73 -4.04
CA PHE A 18 10.65 2.34 -4.49
C PHE A 18 10.68 3.85 -4.15
N THR A 19 10.45 4.70 -5.13
CA THR A 19 10.47 6.16 -4.95
C THR A 19 9.06 6.70 -5.09
N LEU A 20 8.58 7.42 -4.07
CA LEU A 20 7.34 8.18 -4.14
C LEU A 20 7.55 9.41 -5.03
N THR A 21 6.71 9.57 -6.05
CA THR A 21 6.72 10.73 -6.95
C THR A 21 5.34 11.35 -7.05
N LYS A 22 5.21 12.45 -7.82
CA LYS A 22 3.91 13.09 -8.07
C LYS A 22 3.00 12.27 -8.97
N GLU A 23 3.57 11.27 -9.65
CA GLU A 23 2.88 10.34 -10.54
C GLU A 23 2.44 9.07 -9.80
N THR A 24 2.84 8.88 -8.53
CA THR A 24 2.41 7.74 -7.72
C THR A 24 0.90 7.77 -7.50
N VAL A 25 0.24 6.65 -7.79
CA VAL A 25 -1.19 6.42 -7.54
C VAL A 25 -1.33 5.29 -6.52
N ILE A 26 -2.28 5.44 -5.58
CA ILE A 26 -2.69 4.35 -4.69
C ILE A 26 -3.84 3.62 -5.37
N ARG A 27 -3.64 2.35 -5.70
CA ARG A 27 -4.61 1.46 -6.32
C ARG A 27 -5.25 0.59 -5.25
N VAL A 28 -6.58 0.49 -5.25
CA VAL A 28 -7.32 -0.40 -4.35
C VAL A 28 -8.05 -1.46 -5.16
N GLU A 29 -7.86 -2.73 -4.83
CA GLU A 29 -8.41 -3.85 -5.61
C GLU A 29 -9.92 -3.77 -5.81
N SER A 30 -10.68 -3.48 -4.76
CA SER A 30 -12.12 -3.31 -4.84
C SER A 30 -12.50 -1.84 -4.72
N SER A 31 -13.53 -1.43 -5.46
CA SER A 31 -14.18 -0.13 -5.25
C SER A 31 -15.15 -0.16 -4.07
N SER A 32 -14.94 -1.05 -3.09
CA SER A 32 -15.72 -1.02 -1.86
C SER A 32 -15.41 0.27 -1.10
N ASP A 33 -16.42 0.82 -0.41
CA ASP A 33 -16.25 2.05 0.37
C ASP A 33 -15.16 1.91 1.43
N GLU A 34 -15.00 0.70 1.99
CA GLU A 34 -13.96 0.37 2.96
C GLU A 34 -12.55 0.46 2.37
N MET A 35 -12.30 -0.20 1.24
CA MET A 35 -10.99 -0.18 0.60
C MET A 35 -10.62 1.23 0.13
N LEU A 36 -11.58 1.98 -0.41
CA LEU A 36 -11.38 3.38 -0.76
C LEU A 36 -11.08 4.26 0.46
N ALA A 37 -11.73 4.01 1.60
CA ALA A 37 -11.44 4.72 2.84
C ALA A 37 -10.02 4.44 3.35
N VAL A 38 -9.58 3.19 3.33
CA VAL A 38 -8.20 2.80 3.71
C VAL A 38 -7.17 3.46 2.77
N GLY A 39 -7.39 3.41 1.46
CA GLY A 39 -6.50 4.06 0.49
C GLY A 39 -6.41 5.58 0.69
N ARG A 40 -7.54 6.24 0.95
CA ARG A 40 -7.58 7.69 1.24
C ARG A 40 -6.91 8.04 2.55
N TYR A 41 -7.04 7.19 3.57
CA TYR A 41 -6.33 7.37 4.84
C TYR A 41 -4.80 7.33 4.63
N LEU A 42 -4.30 6.34 3.89
CA LEU A 42 -2.88 6.27 3.54
C LEU A 42 -2.42 7.49 2.71
N ALA A 43 -3.22 7.89 1.71
CA ALA A 43 -2.93 9.06 0.88
C ALA A 43 -2.76 10.33 1.73
N ALA A 44 -3.68 10.57 2.66
CA ALA A 44 -3.65 11.73 3.55
C ALA A 44 -2.42 11.71 4.48
N ALA A 45 -2.08 10.55 5.04
CA ALA A 45 -0.91 10.40 5.91
C ALA A 45 0.40 10.68 5.15
N LEU A 46 0.54 10.13 3.94
CA LEU A 46 1.70 10.39 3.09
C LEU A 46 1.76 11.84 2.65
N ALA A 47 0.64 12.42 2.20
CA ALA A 47 0.58 13.82 1.78
C ALA A 47 1.03 14.79 2.88
N ALA A 48 0.66 14.53 4.13
CA ALA A 48 1.09 15.32 5.28
C ALA A 48 2.62 15.24 5.53
N ALA A 49 3.25 14.11 5.20
CA ALA A 49 4.67 13.88 5.41
C ALA A 49 5.55 14.38 4.24
N VAL A 50 5.10 14.20 3.00
CA VAL A 50 5.91 14.48 1.78
C VAL A 50 5.46 15.72 0.98
N GLY A 51 4.26 16.25 1.25
CA GLY A 51 3.73 17.44 0.56
C GLY A 51 3.27 17.18 -0.88
N ILE A 52 2.89 15.94 -1.21
CA ILE A 52 2.40 15.53 -2.53
C ILE A 52 1.01 14.89 -2.35
N GLU A 53 0.06 15.28 -3.19
CA GLU A 53 -1.26 14.62 -3.24
C GLU A 53 -1.17 13.32 -4.05
N LEU A 54 -1.66 12.23 -3.48
CA LEU A 54 -1.67 10.91 -4.10
C LEU A 54 -3.12 10.52 -4.45
N PRO A 55 -3.47 10.37 -5.74
CA PRO A 55 -4.78 9.89 -6.13
C PRO A 55 -5.04 8.47 -5.60
N VAL A 56 -6.31 8.19 -5.27
CA VAL A 56 -6.77 6.86 -4.88
C VAL A 56 -7.77 6.38 -5.92
N GLU A 57 -7.44 5.31 -6.62
CA GLU A 57 -8.23 4.78 -7.73
C GLU A 57 -8.47 3.28 -7.56
N PRO A 58 -9.62 2.74 -8.01
CA PRO A 58 -9.77 1.29 -8.14
C PRO A 58 -8.67 0.71 -9.04
N LEU A 59 -8.22 -0.50 -8.71
CA LEU A 59 -7.32 -1.27 -9.55
C LEU A 59 -8.11 -1.80 -10.75
N SER A 60 -7.66 -1.48 -11.95
CA SER A 60 -8.22 -1.99 -13.20
C SER A 60 -7.10 -2.61 -14.05
N GLY A 61 -7.06 -3.93 -14.14
CA GLY A 61 -6.00 -4.64 -14.83
C GLY A 61 -4.67 -4.63 -14.07
N GLU A 62 -3.55 -4.71 -14.81
CA GLU A 62 -2.21 -4.77 -14.23
C GLU A 62 -1.82 -3.46 -13.51
N PRO A 63 -1.19 -3.55 -12.33
CA PRO A 63 -0.64 -2.39 -11.65
C PRO A 63 0.36 -1.63 -12.51
N GLN A 64 0.23 -0.31 -12.55
CA GLN A 64 1.21 0.53 -13.24
C GLN A 64 2.48 0.65 -12.39
N PRO A 65 3.69 0.58 -13.00
CA PRO A 65 4.94 0.81 -12.28
C PRO A 65 4.91 2.13 -11.51
N GLY A 66 5.38 2.12 -10.26
CA GLY A 66 5.36 3.30 -9.38
C GLY A 66 4.04 3.50 -8.60
N SER A 67 3.06 2.61 -8.76
CA SER A 67 1.85 2.59 -7.93
C SER A 67 2.08 1.87 -6.60
N ILE A 68 1.31 2.26 -5.57
CA ILE A 68 1.10 1.46 -4.37
C ILE A 68 -0.20 0.67 -4.58
N VAL A 69 -0.22 -0.63 -4.30
CA VAL A 69 -1.42 -1.47 -4.47
C VAL A 69 -1.85 -2.01 -3.11
N LEU A 70 -3.12 -1.81 -2.77
CA LEU A 70 -3.79 -2.40 -1.62
C LEU A 70 -4.78 -3.45 -2.13
N SER A 71 -4.56 -4.71 -1.79
CA SER A 71 -5.31 -5.85 -2.31
C SER A 71 -5.59 -6.86 -1.20
N THR A 72 -6.71 -7.55 -1.33
CA THR A 72 -7.11 -8.67 -0.47
C THR A 72 -7.27 -9.97 -1.24
N ALA A 73 -7.18 -9.94 -2.58
CA ALA A 73 -7.17 -11.15 -3.39
C ALA A 73 -5.89 -11.94 -3.15
N ASP A 74 -6.04 -13.25 -3.21
CA ASP A 74 -4.95 -14.22 -3.11
C ASP A 74 -4.06 -14.07 -1.85
N ALA A 75 -4.57 -13.39 -0.80
CA ALA A 75 -3.90 -13.25 0.47
C ALA A 75 -3.69 -14.62 1.14
N ASP A 76 -2.54 -14.84 1.77
CA ASP A 76 -2.26 -16.09 2.47
C ASP A 76 -3.20 -16.24 3.69
N PRO A 77 -4.12 -17.24 3.69
CA PRO A 77 -5.04 -17.43 4.80
C PRO A 77 -4.35 -17.82 6.11
N SER A 78 -3.09 -18.27 6.07
CA SER A 78 -2.31 -18.61 7.26
C SER A 78 -1.99 -17.38 8.14
N LEU A 79 -2.04 -16.18 7.56
CA LEU A 79 -1.76 -14.91 8.23
C LEU A 79 -2.93 -14.41 9.10
N GLY A 80 -4.11 -15.01 8.96
CA GLY A 80 -5.31 -14.64 9.72
C GLY A 80 -5.93 -13.32 9.25
N GLN A 81 -6.76 -12.72 10.11
CA GLN A 81 -7.55 -11.52 9.76
C GLN A 81 -6.76 -10.21 9.76
N GLU A 82 -5.63 -10.17 10.49
CA GLU A 82 -4.83 -8.95 10.68
C GLU A 82 -3.41 -9.06 10.09
N GLY A 83 -3.01 -10.25 9.63
CA GLY A 83 -1.71 -10.44 9.01
C GLY A 83 -1.68 -9.92 7.57
N TYR A 84 -0.48 -9.57 7.10
CA TYR A 84 -0.27 -8.96 5.79
C TYR A 84 1.13 -9.29 5.25
N GLU A 85 1.33 -9.03 3.96
CA GLU A 85 2.62 -9.10 3.27
C GLU A 85 2.92 -7.76 2.58
N LEU A 86 4.22 -7.41 2.50
CA LEU A 86 4.71 -6.20 1.86
C LEU A 86 6.13 -6.40 1.30
#